data_AF-A0A946FNG3-F1
#
_entry.id   AF-A0A946FNG3-F1
#
_cell.length_a   1.000
_cell.length_b   1.000
_cell.length_c   1.000
_cell.angle_alpha   90.00
_cell.angle_beta   90.00
_cell.angle_gamma   90.00
#
_symmetry.space_group_name_H-M   'P 1'
#
loop_
_entity.id
_entity.type
_entity.pdbx_description
1 polymer ?
#
loop_
_entity_poly.entity_id
_entity_poly.type
_entity_poly.pdbx_seq_one_letter_code
_entity_poly.pdbx_strand_id
1 'polypeptide(L)' 'EALPPKFRGKWAENSEALAAEADDLARAGDVVLVKGSLGMGMRRIVDALEALGSPASGAAHAV' A
#
# COMPACT_ATOMS: atom_id res chain seq x y z
N GLU A 1 12.35 -8.97 23.98
CA GLU A 1 12.66 -9.93 22.90
C GLU A 1 11.82 -9.56 21.68
N ALA A 2 12.35 -9.63 20.46
CA ALA A 2 11.62 -9.27 19.23
C ALA A 2 11.24 -10.53 18.44
N LEU A 3 10.18 -10.46 17.62
CA LEU A 3 9.71 -11.58 16.78
C LEU A 3 10.84 -12.16 15.91
N PRO A 4 10.84 -13.47 15.59
CA PRO A 4 11.77 -14.04 14.62
C PRO A 4 11.70 -13.31 13.26
N PRO A 5 12.80 -13.17 12.50
CA PRO A 5 12.84 -12.35 11.28
C PRO A 5 11.74 -12.67 10.25
N LYS A 6 11.44 -13.95 10.05
CA LYS A 6 10.40 -14.42 9.11
C LYS A 6 8.96 -14.00 9.46
N PHE A 7 8.73 -13.52 10.69
CA PHE A 7 7.42 -13.08 11.16
C PHE A 7 7.32 -11.55 11.27
N ARG A 8 8.38 -10.82 10.91
CA ARG A 8 8.35 -9.35 10.90
C ARG A 8 7.85 -8.88 9.54
N GLY A 9 6.89 -7.95 9.54
CA GLY A 9 6.50 -7.23 8.34
C GLY A 9 7.58 -6.25 7.88
N LYS A 10 7.40 -5.70 6.69
CA LYS A 10 8.22 -4.59 6.19
C LYS A 10 7.90 -3.30 6.97
N TRP A 11 8.88 -2.40 7.02
CA TRP A 11 8.73 -1.07 7.59
C TRP A 11 9.36 -0.04 6.66
N ALA A 12 8.71 1.11 6.52
CA ALA A 12 9.21 2.26 5.77
C ALA A 12 9.00 3.53 6.59
N GLU A 13 9.87 4.53 6.40
CA GLU A 13 9.88 5.77 7.18
C GLU A 13 8.59 6.60 7.02
N ASN A 14 7.96 6.56 5.84
CA ASN A 14 6.77 7.34 5.55
C ASN A 14 5.82 6.63 4.57
N SER A 15 4.62 7.20 4.41
CA SER A 15 3.56 6.61 3.57
C SER A 15 3.87 6.59 2.08
N GLU A 16 4.72 7.51 1.60
CA GLU A 16 5.15 7.54 0.20
C GLU A 16 6.12 6.39 -0.09
N ALA A 17 7.11 6.17 0.79
CA ALA A 17 8.04 5.07 0.70
C ALA A 17 7.31 3.71 0.76
N LEU A 18 6.31 3.57 1.63
CA LEU A 18 5.51 2.35 1.70
C LEU A 18 4.64 2.14 0.45
N ALA A 19 4.05 3.21 -0.10
CA ALA A 19 3.21 3.13 -1.29
C ALA A 19 4.01 2.70 -2.53
N ALA A 20 5.29 3.08 -2.61
CA ALA A 20 6.19 2.66 -3.69
C ALA A 20 6.45 1.14 -3.70
N GLU A 21 6.17 0.42 -2.61
CA GLU A 21 6.31 -1.04 -2.51
C GLU A 21 4.98 -1.79 -2.73
N ALA A 22 3.90 -1.11 -3.13
CA ALA A 22 2.58 -1.72 -3.25
C ALA A 22 2.55 -2.96 -4.16
N ASP A 23 3.29 -2.91 -5.26
CA ASP A 23 3.43 -3.99 -6.24
C ASP A 23 4.18 -5.21 -5.70
N ASP A 24 4.98 -5.07 -4.64
CA ASP A 24 5.61 -6.17 -3.93
C ASP A 24 4.74 -6.74 -2.81
N LEU A 25 3.78 -5.95 -2.31
CA LEU A 25 2.99 -6.27 -1.13
C LEU A 25 1.68 -7.02 -1.43
N ALA A 26 1.14 -6.90 -2.64
CA ALA A 26 -0.12 -7.52 -3.03
C ALA A 26 -0.06 -8.16 -4.42
N ARG A 27 -0.84 -9.22 -4.61
CA ARG A 27 -1.02 -9.94 -5.87
C ARG A 27 -2.50 -10.01 -6.24
N ALA A 28 -2.78 -10.32 -7.50
CA ALA A 28 -4.14 -10.54 -7.97
C ALA A 28 -4.82 -11.65 -7.15
N GLY A 29 -5.99 -11.34 -6.57
CA GLY A 29 -6.75 -12.26 -5.70
C GLY A 29 -6.58 -12.02 -4.20
N ASP A 30 -5.62 -11.18 -3.79
CA ASP A 30 -5.44 -10.84 -2.37
C ASP A 30 -6.54 -9.91 -1.85
N VAL A 31 -6.88 -10.04 -0.57
CA VAL A 31 -7.72 -9.09 0.16
C VAL A 31 -6.83 -8.32 1.13
N VAL A 32 -6.77 -6.99 0.98
CA VAL A 32 -5.86 -6.12 1.72
C VAL A 32 -6.64 -5.20 2.66
N LEU A 33 -6.17 -5.08 3.91
CA LEU A 33 -6.64 -4.06 4.86
C LEU A 33 -5.60 -2.96 4.97
N VAL A 34 -5.99 -1.72 4.64
CA VAL A 34 -5.18 -0.53 4.92
C VAL A 34 -5.74 0.17 6.15
N LYS A 35 -4.89 0.43 7.15
CA LYS A 35 -5.26 1.13 8.38
C LYS A 35 -4.38 2.36 8.56
N GLY A 36 -5.01 3.53 8.67
CA GLY A 36 -4.36 4.79 8.93
C GLY A 36 -5.34 5.95 8.77
N SER A 37 -4.96 7.15 9.18
CA SER A 37 -5.77 8.34 8.96
C SER A 37 -5.38 9.06 7.66
N LEU A 38 -6.29 9.87 7.13
CA LEU A 38 -5.98 10.73 5.98
C LEU A 38 -4.85 11.72 6.30
N GLY A 39 -4.83 12.28 7.52
CA GLY A 39 -3.76 13.20 7.96
C GLY A 39 -2.37 12.56 8.03
N MET A 40 -2.29 11.23 8.18
CA MET A 40 -1.02 10.48 8.11
C MET A 40 -0.62 10.05 6.68
N GLY A 41 -1.41 10.46 5.68
CA GLY A 41 -1.13 10.15 4.28
C GLY A 41 -1.49 8.71 3.87
N MET A 42 -2.37 8.03 4.62
CA MET A 42 -2.81 6.67 4.30
C MET A 42 -3.38 6.53 2.87
N ARG A 43 -4.04 7.58 2.38
CA ARG A 43 -4.63 7.63 1.03
C ARG A 43 -3.62 7.28 -0.08
N ARG A 44 -2.35 7.68 0.07
CA ARG A 44 -1.28 7.37 -0.90
C ARG A 44 -1.09 5.87 -1.11
N ILE A 45 -1.23 5.10 -0.04
CA ILE A 45 -1.08 3.63 -0.07
C ILE A 45 -2.29 3.01 -0.77
N VAL A 46 -3.50 3.52 -0.49
CA VAL A 46 -4.73 3.06 -1.16
C VAL A 46 -4.65 3.34 -2.67
N ASP A 47 -4.29 4.58 -3.06
CA ASP A 47 -4.18 4.96 -4.47
C ASP A 47 -3.15 4.09 -5.22
N ALA A 48 -2.00 3.77 -4.59
CA ALA A 48 -0.99 2.90 -5.18
C ALA A 48 -1.49 1.46 -5.39
N LEU A 49 -2.25 0.90 -4.43
CA LEU A 49 -2.84 -0.44 -4.54
C LEU A 49 -3.92 -0.50 -5.63
N GLU A 50 -4.77 0.52 -5.73
CA GLU A 50 -5.79 0.62 -6.79
C GLU A 50 -5.17 0.74 -8.19
N ALA A 51 -4.02 1.42 -8.29
CA ALA A 51 -3.29 1.57 -9.54
C ALA A 51 -2.71 0.24 -10.07
N LEU A 52 -2.47 -0.77 -9.21
CA LEU A 52 -1.96 -2.09 -9.64
C LEU A 52 -2.93 -2.84 -10.57
N GLY A 53 -4.24 -2.59 -10.42
CA GLY A 53 -5.30 -3.23 -11.22
C GLY A 53 -5.76 -2.42 -12.42
N SER A 54 -5.29 -1.17 -12.56
CA SER A 54 -5.69 -0.28 -13.65
C SER A 54 -4.66 -0.36 -14.79
N PRO A 55 -5.07 -0.56 -16.06
CA PRO A 55 -4.15 -0.30 -17.16
C PRO A 55 -3.71 1.16 -17.06
N ALA A 56 -2.42 1.43 -17.23
CA ALA A 56 -1.86 2.77 -17.11
C ALA A 56 -2.61 3.76 -18.02
N SER A 57 -3.60 4.44 -17.45
CA SER A 57 -4.36 5.48 -18.11
C SER A 57 -4.75 6.46 -17.03
N GLY A 58 -4.19 7.66 -17.11
CA GLY A 58 -4.52 8.76 -16.23
C GLY A 58 -6.01 9.07 -16.32
N ALA A 59 -6.75 8.65 -15.32
CA ALA A 59 -8.03 9.21 -14.94
C ALA A 59 -8.25 8.84 -13.47
N ALA A 60 -8.31 9.85 -12.61
CA ALA A 60 -8.56 9.70 -11.20
C ALA A 60 -9.90 8.98 -10.96
N HIS A 61 -9.91 8.04 -10.02
CA HIS A 61 -11.15 7.54 -9.44
C HIS A 61 -11.77 8.67 -8.60
N ALA A 62 -12.71 9.38 -9.21
CA ALA A 62 -13.55 10.36 -8.53
C ALA A 62 -14.61 9.60 -7.72
N VAL A 63 -14.60 9.86 -6.42
CA VAL A 63 -15.74 9.57 -5.52
C VAL A 63 -16.60 10.82 -5.44
#